data_AF-A0A949N8S7-F1
#
_entry.id   AF-A0A949N8S7-F1
#
_cell.length_a   1.000
_cell.length_b   1.000
_cell.length_c   1.000
_cell.angle_alpha   90.00
_cell.angle_beta   90.00
_cell.angle_gamma   90.00
#
_symmetry.space_group_name_H-M   'P 1'
#
loop_
_entity.id
_entity.type
_entity.pdbx_description
1 polymer ?
#
loop_
_entity_poly.entity_id
_entity_poly.type
_entity_poly.pdbx_seq_one_letter_code
_entity_poly.pdbx_strand_id
1 'polypeptide(L)'
;MTRSSSDTTALVDEINHRLADLTSLLSQLPPQQVVRLLPSVLNSSTGALAGFTRLTAAGALISTTEAEQGAVPVKVCLALHRAATGLSSVGQDLAPHLAAVAHLPAPHGAEGLRRPAPAPLVVRRGR
;
A
#
# COMPACT_ATOMS: atom_id res chain seq x y z
N MET A 1 -8.35 -5.88 29.81
CA MET A 1 -7.62 -4.60 29.77
C MET A 1 -8.29 -3.70 28.74
N THR A 2 -9.10 -2.74 29.16
CA THR A 2 -9.77 -1.80 28.26
C THR A 2 -8.79 -0.67 27.94
N ARG A 3 -8.27 -0.64 26.70
CA ARG A 3 -7.50 0.51 26.18
C ARG A 3 -8.36 1.78 26.37
N SER A 4 -7.77 2.87 26.85
CA SER A 4 -8.52 4.10 27.07
C SER A 4 -8.94 4.71 25.72
N SER A 5 -10.09 5.39 25.66
CA SER A 5 -10.58 6.04 24.42
C SER A 5 -9.52 6.96 23.78
N SER A 6 -8.66 7.58 24.58
CA SER A 6 -7.54 8.41 24.13
C SER A 6 -6.48 7.61 23.34
N ASP A 7 -6.22 6.36 23.72
CA ASP A 7 -5.27 5.50 23.02
C ASP A 7 -5.81 5.11 21.63
N THR A 8 -7.13 4.94 21.52
CA THR A 8 -7.80 4.64 20.26
C THR A 8 -7.77 5.84 19.31
N THR A 9 -8.03 7.05 19.80
CA THR A 9 -7.92 8.27 18.98
C THR A 9 -6.50 8.47 18.45
N ALA A 10 -5.49 8.34 19.31
CA ALA A 10 -4.10 8.46 18.90
C ALA A 10 -3.71 7.43 17.83
N LEU A 11 -4.22 6.20 17.93
CA LEU A 11 -4.00 5.17 16.91
C LEU A 11 -4.68 5.51 15.57
N VAL A 12 -5.89 6.07 15.60
CA VAL A 12 -6.58 6.51 14.37
C VAL A 12 -5.78 7.61 13.68
N ASP A 13 -5.29 8.59 14.44
CA ASP A 13 -4.47 9.68 13.90
C ASP A 13 -3.16 9.15 13.32
N GLU A 14 -2.50 8.21 14.01
CA GLU A 14 -1.27 7.58 13.51
C GLU A 14 -1.51 6.81 12.21
N ILE A 15 -2.62 6.06 12.10
CA ILE A 15 -2.97 5.35 10.86
C ILE A 15 -3.18 6.34 9.71
N ASN A 16 -3.95 7.41 9.95
CA ASN A 16 -4.20 8.43 8.94
C ASN A 16 -2.91 9.12 8.49
N HIS A 17 -2.01 9.42 9.43
CA HIS A 17 -0.71 10.02 9.13
C HIS A 17 0.17 9.08 8.29
N ARG A 18 0.31 7.81 8.71
CA ARG A 18 1.12 6.81 7.98
C ARG A 18 0.60 6.55 6.56
N LEU A 19 -0.71 6.64 6.34
CA LEU A 19 -1.29 6.50 5.00
C LEU A 19 -1.05 7.72 4.11
N ALA A 20 -1.09 8.92 4.69
CA ALA A 20 -0.70 10.13 4.00
C ALA A 20 0.78 10.09 3.60
N ASP A 21 1.65 9.66 4.53
CA ASP A 21 3.09 9.49 4.28
C ASP A 21 3.34 8.46 3.19
N LEU A 22 2.67 7.30 3.25
CA LEU A 22 2.79 6.27 2.21
C LEU A 22 2.41 6.83 0.84
N THR A 23 1.31 7.59 0.76
CA THR A 23 0.86 8.22 -0.50
C THR A 23 1.90 9.21 -1.02
N SER A 24 2.44 10.05 -0.14
CA SER A 24 3.50 11.01 -0.46
C SER A 24 4.76 10.31 -0.97
N LEU A 25 5.22 9.28 -0.26
CA LEU A 25 6.40 8.50 -0.65
C LEU A 25 6.22 7.81 -2.00
N LEU A 26 5.07 7.17 -2.23
CA LEU A 26 4.78 6.53 -3.52
C LEU A 26 4.79 7.53 -4.68
N SER A 27 4.33 8.77 -4.47
CA SER A 27 4.35 9.82 -5.50
C SER A 27 5.74 10.31 -5.89
N GLN A 28 6.73 10.14 -5.00
CA GLN A 28 8.11 10.58 -5.19
C GLN A 28 9.02 9.50 -5.79
N LEU A 29 8.57 8.23 -5.77
CA LEU A 29 9.36 7.12 -6.27
C LEU A 29 9.33 7.03 -7.80
N PRO A 30 10.39 6.49 -8.43
CA PRO A 30 10.37 6.15 -9.84
C PRO A 30 9.19 5.21 -10.17
N PRO A 31 8.49 5.38 -11.32
CA PRO A 31 7.30 4.59 -11.64
C PRO A 31 7.51 3.07 -11.58
N GLN A 32 8.66 2.58 -12.01
CA GLN A 32 9.01 1.15 -11.96
C GLN A 32 9.10 0.62 -10.53
N GLN A 33 9.52 1.46 -9.58
CA GLN A 33 9.60 1.10 -8.17
C GLN A 33 8.22 1.12 -7.52
N VAL A 34 7.37 2.10 -7.86
CA VAL A 34 5.96 2.14 -7.42
C VAL A 34 5.22 0.88 -7.83
N VAL A 35 5.32 0.49 -9.11
CA VAL A 35 4.67 -0.71 -9.64
C VAL A 35 5.03 -1.95 -8.83
N ARG A 36 6.28 -2.09 -8.38
CA ARG A 36 6.71 -3.23 -7.55
C ARG A 36 6.16 -3.22 -6.13
N LEU A 37 5.79 -2.05 -5.60
CA LEU A 37 5.21 -1.91 -4.27
C LEU A 37 3.70 -2.14 -4.29
N LEU A 38 3.02 -1.95 -5.44
CA LEU A 38 1.58 -2.13 -5.56
C LEU A 38 1.09 -3.51 -5.08
N PRO A 39 1.74 -4.64 -5.37
CA PRO A 39 1.31 -5.94 -4.84
C PRO A 39 1.29 -6.01 -3.32
N SER A 40 2.20 -5.32 -2.62
CA SER A 40 2.23 -5.31 -1.15
C SER A 40 1.18 -4.35 -0.57
N VAL A 41 0.97 -3.19 -1.20
CA VAL A 41 0.01 -2.18 -0.73
C VAL A 41 -1.43 -2.60 -1.01
N LEU A 42 -1.69 -3.12 -2.21
CA LEU A 42 -3.03 -3.45 -2.71
C LEU A 42 -3.37 -4.94 -2.56
N ASN A 43 -2.55 -5.73 -1.86
CA ASN A 43 -2.90 -7.11 -1.56
C ASN A 43 -4.23 -7.18 -0.80
N SER A 44 -5.19 -7.94 -1.33
CA SER A 44 -6.53 -8.07 -0.77
C SER A 44 -6.60 -8.91 0.51
N SER A 45 -5.53 -9.63 0.85
CA SER A 45 -5.43 -10.45 2.05
C SER A 45 -4.56 -9.82 3.15
N THR A 46 -3.45 -9.17 2.78
CA THR A 46 -2.43 -8.70 3.76
C THR A 46 -2.06 -7.21 3.65
N GLY A 47 -2.49 -6.52 2.59
CA GLY A 47 -2.08 -5.14 2.30
C GLY A 47 -2.93 -4.09 3.00
N ALA A 48 -2.65 -2.82 2.69
CA ALA A 48 -3.45 -1.68 3.15
C ALA A 48 -4.91 -1.79 2.68
N LEU A 49 -5.14 -2.28 1.45
CA LEU A 49 -6.48 -2.56 0.95
C LEU A 49 -7.22 -3.58 1.85
N ALA A 50 -6.58 -4.69 2.21
CA ALA A 50 -7.15 -5.69 3.12
C ALA A 50 -7.47 -5.10 4.51
N GLY A 51 -6.59 -4.23 5.02
CA GLY A 51 -6.82 -3.50 6.27
C GLY A 51 -8.07 -2.63 6.21
N PHE A 52 -8.19 -1.82 5.16
CA PHE A 52 -9.34 -0.94 4.95
C PHE A 52 -10.64 -1.68 4.71
N THR A 53 -10.63 -2.76 3.93
CA THR A 53 -11.81 -3.61 3.73
C THR A 53 -12.32 -4.15 5.07
N ARG A 54 -11.42 -4.65 5.92
CA ARG A 54 -11.78 -5.16 7.26
C ARG A 54 -12.27 -4.06 8.19
N LEU A 55 -11.61 -2.90 8.22
CA LEU A 55 -12.02 -1.77 9.03
C LEU A 55 -13.43 -1.29 8.64
N THR A 56 -13.68 -1.17 7.34
CA THR A 56 -14.98 -0.76 6.80
C THR A 56 -16.06 -1.80 7.09
N ALA A 57 -15.76 -3.09 6.94
CA ALA A 57 -16.68 -4.17 7.29
C ALA A 57 -17.01 -4.19 8.79
N ALA A 58 -16.02 -3.99 9.67
CA ALA A 58 -16.25 -3.88 11.11
C ALA A 58 -17.12 -2.66 11.44
N GLY A 59 -16.85 -1.50 10.84
CA GLY A 59 -17.67 -0.31 10.99
C GLY A 59 -19.10 -0.52 10.50
N ALA A 60 -19.28 -1.25 9.39
CA ALA A 60 -20.60 -1.61 8.88
C ALA A 60 -21.39 -2.44 9.90
N LEU A 61 -20.78 -3.49 10.47
CA LEU A 61 -21.41 -4.33 11.50
C LEU A 61 -21.78 -3.53 12.74
N ILE A 62 -20.86 -2.72 13.27
CA ILE A 62 -21.11 -1.87 14.44
C ILE A 62 -22.25 -0.90 14.15
N SER A 63 -22.24 -0.25 12.98
CA SER A 63 -23.26 0.71 12.59
C SER A 63 -24.66 0.09 12.40
N THR A 64 -24.77 -1.20 12.11
CA THR A 64 -26.05 -1.91 12.08
C THR A 64 -26.65 -1.95 13.48
N THR A 65 -25.87 -2.40 14.47
CA THR A 65 -26.31 -2.44 15.87
C THR A 65 -26.71 -1.06 16.39
N GLU A 66 -25.91 -0.04 16.07
CA GLU A 66 -26.22 1.34 16.47
C GLU A 66 -27.43 1.92 15.72
N ALA A 67 -27.67 1.52 14.48
CA ALA A 67 -28.84 1.95 13.71
C ALA A 67 -30.14 1.31 14.23
N GLU A 68 -30.10 0.05 14.66
CA GLU A 68 -31.23 -0.63 15.33
C GLU A 68 -31.62 0.08 16.63
N GLN A 69 -30.64 0.67 17.32
CA GLN A 69 -30.84 1.48 18.53
C GLN A 69 -31.19 2.94 18.24
N GLY A 70 -31.22 3.35 16.97
CA GLY A 70 -31.52 4.72 16.54
C GLY A 70 -30.38 5.74 16.76
N ALA A 71 -29.18 5.29 17.13
CA ALA A 71 -28.02 6.14 17.35
C ALA A 71 -27.33 6.59 16.05
N VAL A 72 -27.45 5.81 14.97
CA VAL A 72 -26.89 6.11 13.65
C VAL A 72 -27.97 6.03 12.57
N PRO A 73 -28.00 6.94 11.59
CA PRO A 73 -28.96 6.83 10.49
C PRO A 73 -28.73 5.55 9.66
N VAL A 74 -29.79 4.80 9.38
CA VAL A 74 -29.74 3.56 8.57
C VAL A 74 -29.01 3.75 7.24
N LYS A 75 -29.11 4.93 6.61
CA LYS A 75 -28.39 5.27 5.37
C LYS A 75 -26.87 5.17 5.51
N VAL A 76 -26.31 5.49 6.68
CA VAL A 76 -24.88 5.38 6.97
C VAL A 76 -24.47 3.90 7.05
N CYS A 77 -25.26 3.07 7.72
CA CYS A 77 -25.04 1.62 7.77
C CYS A 77 -25.06 0.99 6.35
N LEU A 78 -26.03 1.36 5.53
CA LEU A 78 -26.12 0.89 4.13
C LEU A 78 -24.91 1.35 3.31
N ALA A 79 -24.46 2.59 3.48
CA ALA A 79 -23.29 3.11 2.79
C ALA A 79 -22.01 2.36 3.20
N LEU A 80 -21.83 2.06 4.49
CA LEU A 80 -20.69 1.29 4.99
C LEU A 80 -20.69 -0.15 4.47
N HIS A 81 -21.84 -0.83 4.46
CA HIS A 81 -21.96 -2.16 3.85
C HIS A 81 -21.58 -2.13 2.37
N ARG A 82 -22.12 -1.17 1.62
CA ARG A 82 -21.81 -1.02 0.20
C ARG A 82 -20.32 -0.72 -0.04
N ALA A 83 -19.71 0.11 0.80
CA ALA A 83 -18.29 0.41 0.73
C ALA A 83 -17.43 -0.84 1.01
N ALA A 84 -17.77 -1.61 2.05
CA ALA A 84 -17.06 -2.86 2.36
C ALA A 84 -17.12 -3.87 1.21
N THR A 85 -18.30 -4.07 0.62
CA THR A 85 -18.48 -4.92 -0.56
C THR A 85 -17.68 -4.40 -1.76
N GLY A 86 -17.72 -3.09 -2.02
CA GLY A 86 -16.97 -2.47 -3.10
C GLY A 86 -15.47 -2.66 -2.96
N LEU A 87 -14.91 -2.45 -1.77
CA LEU A 87 -13.49 -2.66 -1.49
C LEU A 87 -13.09 -4.13 -1.64
N SER A 88 -13.95 -5.06 -1.21
CA SER A 88 -13.73 -6.50 -1.42
C SER A 88 -13.69 -6.85 -2.91
N SER A 89 -14.63 -6.32 -3.71
CA SER A 89 -14.66 -6.51 -5.17
C SER A 89 -13.39 -5.98 -5.83
N VAL A 90 -12.98 -4.75 -5.50
CA VAL A 90 -11.72 -4.17 -6.00
C VAL A 90 -10.53 -5.07 -5.67
N GLY A 91 -10.48 -5.63 -4.46
CA GLY A 91 -9.42 -6.56 -4.07
C GLY A 91 -9.41 -7.86 -4.87
N GLN A 92 -10.59 -8.38 -5.23
CA GLN A 92 -10.73 -9.56 -6.09
C GLN A 92 -10.30 -9.26 -7.52
N ASP A 93 -10.70 -8.11 -8.06
CA ASP A 93 -10.35 -7.67 -9.40
C ASP A 93 -8.83 -7.45 -9.54
N LEU A 94 -8.19 -6.86 -8.52
CA LEU A 94 -6.76 -6.58 -8.54
C LEU A 94 -5.88 -7.83 -8.33
N ALA A 95 -6.36 -8.85 -7.61
CA ALA A 95 -5.52 -9.98 -7.21
C ALA A 95 -4.83 -10.72 -8.38
N PRO A 96 -5.51 -11.05 -9.50
CA PRO A 96 -4.86 -11.66 -10.66
C PRO A 96 -3.80 -10.76 -11.29
N HIS A 97 -4.04 -9.44 -11.33
CA HIS A 97 -3.13 -8.48 -11.95
C HIS A 97 -1.88 -8.22 -11.09
N LEU A 98 -2.04 -8.15 -9.77
CA LEU A 98 -0.93 -7.98 -8.84
C LEU A 98 -0.01 -9.20 -8.81
N ALA A 99 -0.56 -10.41 -9.01
CA ALA A 99 0.25 -11.62 -9.17
C ALA A 99 1.19 -11.51 -10.38
N ALA A 100 0.68 -11.03 -11.53
CA ALA A 100 1.51 -10.82 -12.72
C ALA A 100 2.65 -9.81 -12.48
N VAL A 101 2.39 -8.76 -11.70
CA VAL A 101 3.39 -7.75 -11.35
C VAL A 101 4.50 -8.31 -10.45
N ALA A 102 4.17 -9.22 -9.52
CA ALA A 102 5.16 -9.86 -8.66
C ALA A 102 6.17 -10.72 -9.45
N HIS A 103 5.80 -11.16 -10.66
CA HIS A 103 6.68 -11.95 -11.55
C HIS A 103 7.53 -11.10 -12.51
N LEU A 104 7.43 -9.77 -12.48
CA LEU A 104 8.28 -8.91 -13.31
C LEU A 104 9.75 -9.01 -12.89
N PRO A 105 10.68 -9.33 -13.82
CA PRO A 105 12.11 -9.41 -13.52
C PRO A 105 12.57 -8.09 -12.91
N ALA A 106 13.43 -8.15 -11.87
CA ALA A 106 14.01 -6.96 -11.24
C ALA A 106 14.59 -6.03 -12.32
N PRO A 107 14.50 -4.69 -12.17
CA PRO A 107 15.17 -3.82 -13.11
C PRO A 107 16.64 -4.19 -12.98
N HIS A 108 17.28 -4.55 -14.10
CA HIS A 108 18.72 -4.64 -14.10
C HIS A 108 19.21 -3.26 -13.68
N GLY A 109 19.70 -3.15 -12.45
CA GLY A 109 20.52 -2.03 -12.07
C GLY A 109 21.56 -1.89 -13.17
N ALA A 110 21.87 -0.65 -13.54
CA ALA A 110 23.07 -0.37 -14.28
C ALA A 110 24.28 -0.79 -13.41
N GLU A 111 24.50 -2.09 -13.24
CA GLU A 111 25.74 -2.64 -12.74
C GLU A 111 26.79 -2.22 -13.75
N GLY A 112 27.72 -1.41 -13.25
CA GLY A 112 28.56 -0.52 -14.00
C GLY A 112 29.05 -1.10 -15.33
N LEU A 113 28.89 -0.29 -16.38
CA LEU A 113 29.93 -0.17 -17.38
C LEU A 113 31.23 0.13 -16.63
N ARG A 114 31.93 -0.95 -16.25
CA ARG A 114 33.25 -0.92 -15.64
C ARG A 114 34.09 -0.11 -16.61
N ARG A 115 34.39 1.14 -16.25
CA ARG A 115 35.26 2.03 -17.03
C ARG A 115 36.51 1.20 -17.33
N PRO A 116 36.84 0.94 -18.62
CA PRO A 116 38.04 0.18 -18.96
C PRO A 116 39.23 0.86 -18.28
N ALA A 117 40.03 0.09 -17.54
CA ALA A 117 41.20 0.62 -16.86
C ALA A 117 42.10 1.35 -17.88
N PRO A 118 42.67 2.52 -17.55
CA PRO A 118 43.55 3.23 -18.47
C PRO A 118 44.75 2.33 -18.82
N ALA A 119 44.98 2.11 -20.11
CA ALA A 119 46.13 1.33 -20.59
C ALA A 119 47.45 2.01 -20.16
N PRO A 120 48.46 1.24 -19.72
CA PRO A 120 49.75 1.80 -19.33
C PRO A 120 50.43 2.42 -20.55
N LEU A 121 50.71 3.73 -20.47
CA LEU A 121 51.46 4.46 -21.48
C LEU A 121 52.89 3.91 -21.52
N VAL A 122 53.24 3.25 -22.62
CA VAL A 122 54.59 2.75 -22.88
C VAL A 122 55.50 3.96 -23.12
N VAL A 123 56.29 4.33 -22.11
CA VAL A 123 57.37 5.31 -22.26
C VAL A 123 58.48 4.68 -23.10
N ARG A 124 58.62 5.10 -24.35
CA ARG A 124 59.79 4.77 -25.16
C ARG A 124 60.97 5.63 -24.71
N ARG A 125 61.95 5.01 -24.04
CA ARG A 125 63.29 5.59 -23.85
C ARG A 125 63.97 5.70 -25.22
N GLY A 126 64.08 6.91 -25.75
CA GLY A 126 65.01 7.20 -26.85
C GLY A 126 66.45 7.13 -26.33
N ARG A 127 67.34 6.51 -27.11
CA ARG A 127 68.78 6.76 -27.07
C ARG A 127 69.11 7.68 -28.24
#